data_AF-A0A2E3LV62-F1
#
_entry.id   AF-A0A2E3LV62-F1
#
_cell.length_a   1.000
_cell.length_b   1.000
_cell.length_c   1.000
_cell.angle_alpha   90.00
_cell.angle_beta   90.00
_cell.angle_gamma   90.00
#
_symmetry.space_group_name_H-M   'P 1'
#
loop_
_entity.id
_entity.type
_entity.pdbx_description
1 polymer ?
#
loop_
_entity_poly.entity_id
_entity_poly.type
_entity_poly.pdbx_seq_one_letter_code
_entity_poly.pdbx_strand_id
1 'polypeptide(L)'
;MSLIDASFPKSKRILRHREFKWGSRAGRRLVGSLLVVDFCFQKKLDQALVPRMGVVVSKRFGKAHSRNRFKRIAREAFRLSQFEMPSGIHLVLRPRAYALQASSDDLRKELRTLLNQLVEEKSLC
;
A
#
# COMPACT_ATOMS: atom_id res chain seq x y z
N MET A 1 8.57 11.53 -27.07
CA MET A 1 8.13 10.27 -26.43
C MET A 1 8.75 10.18 -25.04
N SER A 2 7.99 10.52 -24.00
CA SER A 2 8.48 10.46 -22.61
C SER A 2 8.59 9.01 -22.16
N LEU A 3 9.81 8.59 -21.82
CA LEU A 3 10.08 7.33 -21.13
C LEU A 3 9.19 7.24 -19.89
N ILE A 4 8.36 6.20 -19.81
CA ILE A 4 7.51 5.94 -18.65
C ILE A 4 8.44 5.63 -17.49
N ASP A 5 8.71 6.63 -16.65
CA ASP A 5 9.57 6.48 -15.48
C ASP A 5 8.89 5.54 -14.49
N ALA A 6 9.33 4.27 -14.48
CA ALA A 6 8.86 3.24 -13.56
C ALA A 6 9.43 3.42 -12.13
N SER A 7 10.22 4.48 -11.92
CA SER A 7 10.74 4.83 -10.60
C SER A 7 9.61 5.17 -9.64
N PHE A 8 9.73 4.72 -8.39
CA PHE A 8 8.76 5.02 -7.34
C PHE A 8 9.20 6.29 -6.61
N PRO A 9 8.71 7.51 -6.91
CA PRO A 9 9.29 8.75 -6.39
C PRO A 9 9.06 8.91 -4.89
N LYS A 10 9.91 9.72 -4.23
CA LYS A 10 9.80 10.02 -2.79
C LYS A 10 8.45 10.63 -2.42
N SER A 11 7.82 11.39 -3.32
CA SER A 11 6.50 12.01 -3.12
C SER A 11 5.36 10.99 -2.91
N LYS A 12 5.52 9.76 -3.43
CA LYS A 12 4.55 8.67 -3.31
C LYS A 12 4.87 7.70 -2.16
N ARG A 13 5.96 7.95 -1.42
CA ARG A 13 6.44 7.10 -0.33
C ARG A 13 6.11 7.72 1.02
N ILE A 14 5.67 6.87 1.95
CA ILE A 14 5.70 7.21 3.37
C ILE A 14 7.15 7.08 3.85
N LEU A 15 7.73 8.18 4.36
CA LEU A 15 9.16 8.24 4.70
C LEU A 15 9.40 8.39 6.20
N ARG A 16 8.56 9.15 6.91
CA ARG A 16 8.80 9.46 8.32
C ARG A 16 8.13 8.41 9.22
N HIS A 17 8.82 8.04 10.30
CA HIS A 17 8.33 7.04 11.25
C HIS A 17 6.94 7.40 11.84
N ARG A 18 6.68 8.69 12.08
CA ARG A 18 5.37 9.18 12.56
C ARG A 18 4.24 8.86 11.58
N GLU A 19 4.52 8.86 10.28
CA GLU A 19 3.53 8.62 9.23
C GLU A 19 3.11 7.14 9.17
N PHE A 20 4.05 6.22 9.44
CA PHE A 20 3.72 4.80 9.60
C PHE A 20 2.82 4.53 10.81
N LYS A 21 2.81 5.42 11.81
CA LYS A 21 1.88 5.34 12.95
C LYS A 21 0.48 5.85 12.61
N TRP A 22 0.27 6.61 11.53
CA TRP A 22 -1.05 7.13 11.16
C TRP A 22 -2.05 6.01 10.87
N GLY A 23 -1.66 5.04 10.03
CA GLY A 23 -2.49 3.87 9.74
C GLY A 23 -2.79 3.01 10.98
N SER A 24 -1.90 3.00 11.97
CA SER A 24 -2.07 2.17 13.18
C SER A 24 -2.81 2.84 14.33
N ARG A 25 -2.91 4.18 14.37
CA ARG A 25 -3.50 4.93 15.50
C ARG A 25 -4.82 5.63 15.15
N ALA A 26 -5.05 5.98 13.89
CA ALA A 26 -6.23 6.71 13.44
C ALA A 26 -6.93 6.04 12.24
N GLY A 27 -6.36 4.97 11.71
CA GLY A 27 -6.71 4.41 10.40
C GLY A 27 -7.57 3.15 10.48
N ARG A 28 -8.52 3.07 9.55
CA ARG A 28 -9.27 1.86 9.24
C ARG A 28 -8.31 0.80 8.70
N ARG A 29 -8.70 -0.47 8.81
CA ARG A 29 -7.89 -1.62 8.41
C ARG A 29 -8.71 -2.56 7.54
N LEU A 30 -8.15 -2.93 6.39
CA LEU A 30 -8.62 -4.07 5.62
C LEU A 30 -7.71 -5.26 5.85
N VAL A 31 -8.30 -6.41 6.13
CA VAL A 31 -7.60 -7.65 6.43
C VAL A 31 -7.89 -8.64 5.33
N GLY A 32 -6.87 -9.01 4.58
CA GLY A 32 -6.91 -10.16 3.70
C GLY A 32 -6.20 -11.37 4.30
N SER A 33 -6.16 -12.46 3.54
CA SER A 33 -5.53 -13.73 3.92
C SER A 33 -4.00 -13.66 3.87
N LEU A 34 -3.42 -12.98 2.88
CA LEU A 34 -1.98 -12.82 2.68
C LEU A 34 -1.46 -11.47 3.18
N LEU A 35 -2.27 -10.41 3.19
CA LEU A 35 -1.80 -9.09 3.66
C LEU A 35 -2.84 -8.30 4.45
N VAL A 36 -2.35 -7.28 5.15
CA VAL A 36 -3.14 -6.29 5.87
C VAL A 36 -2.83 -4.92 5.29
N VAL A 37 -3.87 -4.13 5.06
CA VAL A 37 -3.79 -2.75 4.60
C VAL A 37 -4.32 -1.85 5.71
N ASP A 38 -3.45 -1.06 6.32
CA ASP A 38 -3.89 0.06 7.13
C ASP A 38 -4.00 1.30 6.25
N PHE A 39 -5.04 2.10 6.45
CA PHE A 39 -5.21 3.30 5.67
C PHE A 39 -5.82 4.45 6.46
N CYS A 40 -5.53 5.67 6.03
CA CYS A 40 -6.16 6.87 6.54
C CYS A 40 -6.29 7.91 5.44
N PHE A 41 -7.32 8.75 5.53
CA PHE A 41 -7.50 9.92 4.68
C PHE A 41 -6.99 11.16 5.41
N GLN A 42 -6.15 11.96 4.75
CA GLN A 42 -5.78 13.28 5.28
C GLN A 42 -6.86 14.31 4.94
N LYS A 43 -7.41 14.96 5.97
CA LYS A 43 -8.52 15.93 5.87
C LYS A 43 -8.10 17.38 5.58
N LYS A 44 -6.80 17.73 5.55
CA LYS A 44 -6.37 19.14 5.41
C LYS A 44 -5.67 19.48 4.08
N LEU A 45 -6.07 20.66 3.62
CA LEU A 45 -5.84 21.43 2.39
C LEU A 45 -4.35 21.77 2.20
N ASP A 46 -3.74 21.22 1.16
CA ASP A 46 -2.92 21.99 0.21
C ASP A 46 -2.50 21.09 -0.95
N GLN A 47 -2.68 21.65 -2.14
CA GLN A 47 -2.28 21.24 -3.49
C GLN A 47 -1.70 19.81 -3.68
N ALA A 48 -2.41 19.01 -4.48
CA ALA A 48 -2.00 17.70 -4.97
C ALA A 48 -1.74 16.67 -3.85
N LEU A 49 -2.80 16.24 -3.17
CA LEU A 49 -2.77 15.10 -2.25
C LEU A 49 -2.61 13.78 -3.03
N VAL A 50 -1.38 13.55 -3.53
CA VAL A 50 -1.00 12.32 -4.22
C VAL A 50 -1.12 11.14 -3.23
N PRO A 51 -1.71 10.01 -3.64
CA PRO A 51 -1.71 8.79 -2.84
C PRO A 51 -0.29 8.43 -2.40
N ARG A 52 -0.13 8.05 -1.12
CA ARG A 52 1.17 7.60 -0.59
C ARG A 52 1.07 6.19 -0.06
N MET A 53 2.13 5.41 -0.26
CA MET A 53 2.25 4.06 0.26
C MET A 53 3.54 3.86 1.05
N GLY A 54 3.41 3.13 2.16
CA GLY A 54 4.48 2.48 2.90
C GLY A 54 4.33 0.97 2.87
N VAL A 55 5.45 0.25 2.92
CA VAL A 55 5.46 -1.22 3.05
C VAL A 55 6.28 -1.59 4.28
N VAL A 56 5.64 -2.25 5.24
CA VAL A 56 6.28 -2.69 6.49
C VAL A 56 6.39 -4.21 6.45
N VAL A 57 7.62 -4.72 6.37
CA VAL A 57 7.90 -6.15 6.40
C VAL A 57 8.83 -6.45 7.56
N SER A 58 8.37 -7.26 8.51
CA SER A 58 9.15 -7.62 9.70
C SER A 58 10.35 -8.50 9.32
N LYS A 59 11.38 -8.55 10.17
CA LYS A 59 12.50 -9.52 10.03
C LYS A 59 12.01 -10.97 10.10
N ARG A 60 10.90 -11.23 10.82
CA ARG A 60 10.31 -12.56 11.01
C ARG A 60 9.59 -13.09 9.77
N PHE A 61 9.27 -12.23 8.79
CA PHE A 61 8.58 -12.64 7.57
C PHE A 61 9.40 -13.61 6.72
N GLY A 62 10.72 -13.52 6.76
CA GLY A 62 11.61 -14.40 6.01
C GLY A 62 12.92 -13.72 5.61
N LYS A 63 13.68 -14.41 4.75
CA LYS A 63 14.97 -13.96 4.24
C LYS A 63 14.83 -12.65 3.45
N ALA A 64 15.97 -11.99 3.20
CA ALA A 64 16.02 -10.71 2.49
C ALA A 64 15.32 -10.75 1.13
N HIS A 65 15.48 -11.84 0.36
CA HIS A 65 14.83 -12.00 -0.94
C HIS A 65 13.30 -12.03 -0.84
N SER A 66 12.71 -12.72 0.14
CA SER A 66 11.26 -12.81 0.34
C SER A 66 10.67 -11.43 0.67
N ARG A 67 11.34 -10.68 1.56
CA ARG A 67 10.93 -9.30 1.90
C ARG A 67 11.03 -8.37 0.70
N ASN A 68 12.09 -8.50 -0.10
CA ASN A 68 12.29 -7.68 -1.30
C ASN A 68 11.28 -8.01 -2.40
N ARG A 69 10.92 -9.29 -2.56
CA ARG A 69 9.86 -9.76 -3.45
C ARG A 69 8.52 -9.13 -3.06
N PHE A 70 8.10 -9.24 -1.80
CA PHE A 70 6.85 -8.63 -1.34
C PHE A 70 6.82 -7.11 -1.59
N LYS A 71 7.90 -6.39 -1.22
CA LYS A 71 8.03 -4.95 -1.48
C LYS A 71 7.95 -4.60 -2.97
N ARG A 72 8.41 -5.46 -3.87
CA ARG A 72 8.32 -5.24 -5.32
C ARG A 72 6.89 -5.37 -5.82
N ILE A 73 6.21 -6.46 -5.46
CA ILE A 73 4.80 -6.72 -5.83
C ILE A 73 3.91 -5.60 -5.30
N ALA A 74 4.08 -5.23 -4.02
CA ALA A 74 3.34 -4.16 -3.38
C ALA A 74 3.47 -2.80 -4.12
N ARG A 75 4.71 -2.43 -4.47
CA ARG A 75 4.98 -1.17 -5.21
C ARG A 75 4.36 -1.18 -6.60
N GLU A 76 4.42 -2.31 -7.29
CA GLU A 76 3.88 -2.41 -8.65
C GLU A 76 2.36 -2.35 -8.65
N ALA A 77 1.70 -3.09 -7.75
CA ALA A 77 0.25 -3.01 -7.60
C ALA A 77 -0.21 -1.58 -7.26
N PHE A 78 0.49 -0.90 -6.37
CA PHE A 78 0.22 0.51 -6.08
C PHE A 78 0.41 1.41 -7.31
N ARG A 79 1.50 1.22 -8.07
CA ARG A 79 1.78 2.00 -9.29
C ARG A 79 0.65 1.86 -10.31
N LEU A 80 0.03 0.68 -10.41
CA LEU A 80 -1.10 0.44 -11.31
C LEU A 80 -2.40 1.05 -10.79
N SER A 81 -2.70 0.91 -9.49
CA SER A 81 -3.98 1.37 -8.92
C SER A 81 -4.00 2.83 -8.47
N GLN A 82 -2.86 3.52 -8.41
CA GLN A 82 -2.77 4.89 -7.87
C GLN A 82 -3.70 5.92 -8.54
N PHE A 83 -4.09 5.71 -9.82
CA PHE A 83 -4.94 6.62 -10.57
C PHE A 83 -6.42 6.48 -10.21
N GLU A 84 -6.81 5.31 -9.69
CA GLU A 84 -8.16 5.00 -9.24
C GLU A 84 -8.32 5.26 -7.74
N MET A 85 -7.21 5.48 -7.03
CA MET A 85 -7.22 5.71 -5.60
C MET A 85 -7.73 7.11 -5.25
N PRO A 86 -8.46 7.22 -4.13
CA PRO A 86 -8.80 8.53 -3.59
C PRO A 86 -7.60 9.43 -3.33
N SER A 87 -7.72 10.71 -3.69
CA SER A 87 -6.76 11.72 -3.27
C SER A 87 -6.64 11.77 -1.74
N GLY A 88 -5.40 11.92 -1.25
CA GLY A 88 -5.11 12.05 0.18
C GLY A 88 -5.14 10.75 0.97
N ILE A 89 -5.24 9.60 0.30
CA ILE A 89 -5.12 8.30 0.97
C ILE A 89 -3.65 7.97 1.25
N HIS A 90 -3.38 7.59 2.50
CA HIS A 90 -2.10 7.02 2.92
C HIS A 90 -2.30 5.56 3.28
N LEU A 91 -1.49 4.68 2.67
CA LEU A 91 -1.57 3.23 2.82
C LEU A 91 -0.32 2.67 3.49
N VAL A 92 -0.49 1.73 4.41
CA VAL A 92 0.60 0.92 4.95
C VAL A 92 0.28 -0.55 4.75
N LEU A 93 1.08 -1.22 3.92
CA LEU A 93 0.94 -2.64 3.63
C LEU A 93 1.80 -3.49 4.57
N ARG A 94 1.21 -4.55 5.13
CA ARG A 94 1.91 -5.52 5.98
C ARG A 94 1.63 -6.94 5.48
N PRO A 95 2.66 -7.76 5.21
CA PRO A 95 2.43 -9.16 4.87
C PRO A 95 2.02 -9.96 6.11
N ARG A 96 1.16 -10.95 5.91
CA ARG A 96 0.86 -12.03 6.86
C ARG A 96 1.76 -13.24 6.60
N ALA A 97 1.80 -14.20 7.51
CA ALA A 97 2.66 -15.38 7.40
C ALA A 97 2.44 -16.15 6.08
N TYR A 98 1.18 -16.30 5.66
CA TYR A 98 0.81 -17.01 4.43
C TYR A 98 1.33 -16.35 3.14
N ALA A 99 1.65 -15.04 3.15
CA ALA A 99 2.25 -14.36 2.00
C ALA A 99 3.64 -14.90 1.62
N LEU A 100 4.30 -15.64 2.50
CA LEU A 100 5.63 -16.19 2.21
C LEU A 100 5.57 -17.29 1.14
N GLN A 101 4.50 -18.10 1.14
CA GLN A 101 4.30 -19.21 0.22
C GLN A 101 3.48 -18.82 -1.01
N ALA A 102 2.83 -17.66 -0.98
CA ALA A 102 1.96 -17.19 -2.04
C ALA A 102 2.74 -16.83 -3.33
N SER A 103 2.12 -17.17 -4.47
CA SER A 103 2.62 -16.77 -5.77
C SER A 103 2.52 -15.24 -5.94
N SER A 104 3.17 -14.72 -6.99
CA SER A 104 3.19 -13.27 -7.23
C SER A 104 1.80 -12.80 -7.63
N ASP A 105 1.07 -13.68 -8.31
CA ASP A 105 -0.29 -13.44 -8.78
C ASP A 105 -1.29 -13.47 -7.62
N ASP A 106 -1.13 -14.36 -6.65
CA ASP A 106 -2.02 -14.40 -5.47
C ASP A 106 -1.90 -13.10 -4.67
N LEU A 107 -0.67 -12.67 -4.39
CA LEU A 107 -0.41 -11.41 -3.69
C LEU A 107 -0.95 -10.20 -4.47
N ARG A 108 -0.80 -10.21 -5.80
CA ARG A 108 -1.31 -9.14 -6.66
C ARG A 108 -2.84 -9.11 -6.69
N LYS A 109 -3.48 -10.28 -6.80
CA LYS A 109 -4.94 -10.44 -6.81
C LYS A 109 -5.53 -9.94 -5.51
N GLU A 110 -5.03 -10.41 -4.37
CA GLU A 110 -5.56 -10.00 -3.07
C GLU A 110 -5.32 -8.52 -2.80
N LEU A 111 -4.13 -7.99 -3.10
CA LEU A 111 -3.87 -6.57 -2.94
C LEU A 111 -4.83 -5.74 -3.80
N ARG A 112 -5.11 -6.16 -5.05
CA ARG A 112 -6.11 -5.49 -5.88
C ARG A 112 -7.52 -5.54 -5.28
N THR A 113 -7.94 -6.70 -4.77
CA THR A 113 -9.24 -6.85 -4.10
C THR A 113 -9.38 -5.89 -2.91
N LEU A 114 -8.36 -5.82 -2.05
CA LEU A 114 -8.37 -4.90 -0.90
C LEU A 114 -8.34 -3.44 -1.34
N LEU A 115 -7.58 -3.10 -2.39
CA LEU A 115 -7.55 -1.73 -2.92
C LEU A 115 -8.90 -1.32 -3.52
N ASN A 116 -9.61 -2.21 -4.21
CA ASN A 116 -10.95 -1.93 -4.72
C ASN A 116 -11.97 -1.68 -3.60
N GLN A 117 -11.90 -2.49 -2.53
CA GLN A 117 -12.72 -2.27 -1.33
C GLN A 117 -12.47 -0.88 -0.71
N LEU A 118 -11.25 -0.35 -0.74
CA LEU A 118 -10.97 1.03 -0.28
C LEU A 118 -11.67 2.09 -1.12
N VAL A 119 -11.75 1.88 -2.45
CA VAL A 119 -12.44 2.80 -3.36
C VAL A 119 -13.94 2.79 -3.06
N GLU A 120 -14.52 1.62 -2.83
CA GLU A 120 -15.92 1.45 -2.42
C GLU A 120 -16.20 2.11 -1.06
N GLU A 121 -15.35 1.88 -0.05
CA GLU A 121 -15.54 2.44 1.30
C GLU A 121 -15.50 3.97 1.36
N LYS A 122 -14.83 4.64 0.41
CA LYS A 122 -14.90 6.10 0.28
C LYS A 122 -16.21 6.55 -0.35
N SER A 123 -16.77 5.79 -1.29
CA SER A 123 -18.04 6.16 -1.95
C SER A 123 -19.21 6.22 -0.96
N LEU A 124 -19.06 5.62 0.21
CA LEU A 124 -20.01 5.60 1.33
C LEU A 124 -19.77 6.71 2.39
N CYS A 125 -18.70 7.52 2.28
CA CYS A 125 -18.33 8.57 3.23
C CYS A 125 -18.35 9.96 2.57
#